data_AF-A0A0C9YHW7-F1
#
_entry.id   AF-A0A0C9YHW7-F1
#
_cell.length_a   1.000
_cell.length_b   1.000
_cell.length_c   1.000
_cell.angle_alpha   90.00
_cell.angle_beta   90.00
_cell.angle_gamma   90.00
#
_symmetry.space_group_name_H-M   'P 1'
#
loop_
_entity.id
_entity.type
_entity.pdbx_description
1 polymer ?
#
loop_
_entity_poly.entity_id
_entity_poly.type
_entity_poly.pdbx_seq_one_letter_code
_entity_poly.pdbx_strand_id
1 'polypeptide(L)'
;MNESSVAPTDPVAEQPPPRTICIQLPDLLAACAPFELRTNRHCKVISQASERWLHDSRVMLPSMKWRSAKVGLLAAACYPTADAPQLGLIADVLGLLVYQLDRRALGALTDDDDDDNDDIFSL
;
A
#
# COMPACT_ATOMS: atom_id res chain seq x y z
N MET A 1 -61.74 6.80 -27.07
CA MET A 1 -60.59 6.09 -27.65
C MET A 1 -59.90 7.10 -28.54
N ASN A 2 -58.74 7.68 -28.25
CA ASN A 2 -57.73 7.51 -27.21
C ASN A 2 -56.79 8.72 -27.37
N GLU A 3 -56.76 9.60 -26.37
CA GLU A 3 -55.76 10.68 -26.26
C GLU A 3 -54.39 10.05 -26.02
N SER A 4 -53.47 10.19 -26.99
CA SER A 4 -52.11 9.71 -26.85
C SER A 4 -51.25 10.86 -26.33
N SER A 5 -51.06 10.84 -25.02
CA SER A 5 -50.19 11.70 -24.23
C SER A 5 -48.74 11.55 -24.70
N VAL A 6 -48.20 12.57 -25.35
CA VAL A 6 -46.76 12.72 -25.63
C VAL A 6 -46.11 13.20 -24.34
N ALA A 7 -45.44 12.28 -23.64
CA ALA A 7 -44.64 12.58 -22.47
C ALA A 7 -43.45 13.48 -22.86
N PRO A 8 -43.11 14.50 -22.04
CA PRO A 8 -41.94 15.32 -22.27
C PRO A 8 -40.68 14.50 -22.00
N THR A 9 -39.74 14.51 -22.94
CA THR A 9 -38.40 13.95 -22.82
C THR A 9 -37.67 14.67 -21.67
N ASP A 10 -37.41 13.95 -20.59
CA ASP A 10 -36.56 14.42 -19.50
C ASP A 10 -35.18 14.83 -20.03
N PRO A 11 -34.61 15.97 -19.59
CA PRO A 11 -33.25 16.33 -19.92
C PRO A 11 -32.31 15.35 -19.21
N VAL A 12 -31.56 14.57 -19.99
CA VAL A 12 -30.41 13.81 -19.51
C VAL A 12 -29.48 14.79 -18.81
N ALA A 13 -29.47 14.74 -17.48
CA ALA A 13 -28.61 15.56 -16.65
C ALA A 13 -27.16 15.27 -17.06
N GLU A 14 -26.55 16.22 -17.78
CA GLU A 14 -25.15 16.23 -18.14
C GLU A 14 -24.34 16.25 -16.83
N GLN A 15 -23.94 15.07 -16.36
CA GLN A 15 -23.07 14.96 -15.21
C GLN A 15 -21.76 15.69 -15.54
N PRO A 16 -21.34 16.68 -14.73
CA PRO A 16 -20.10 17.40 -14.99
C PRO A 16 -18.92 16.42 -14.98
N PRO A 17 -17.95 16.57 -15.89
CA PRO A 17 -16.84 15.64 -16.01
C PRO A 17 -16.06 15.53 -14.69
N PRO A 18 -15.54 14.34 -14.34
CA PRO A 18 -14.81 14.13 -13.10
C PRO A 18 -13.67 15.15 -12.99
N ARG A 19 -13.74 16.02 -11.98
CA ARG A 19 -12.73 17.05 -11.74
C ARG A 19 -11.46 16.38 -11.24
N THR A 20 -10.45 16.32 -12.09
CA THR A 20 -9.13 15.82 -11.69
C THR A 20 -8.46 16.88 -10.81
N ILE A 21 -8.27 16.58 -9.53
CA ILE A 21 -7.57 17.46 -8.60
C ILE A 21 -6.08 17.22 -8.78
N CYS A 22 -5.36 18.18 -9.36
CA CYS A 22 -3.91 18.14 -9.46
C CYS A 22 -3.30 18.93 -8.30
N ILE A 23 -2.59 18.25 -7.41
CA ILE A 23 -1.86 18.87 -6.31
C ILE A 23 -0.38 18.87 -6.69
N GLN A 24 0.24 20.06 -6.72
CA GLN A 24 1.67 20.20 -6.90
C GLN A 24 2.36 19.97 -5.55
N LEU A 25 3.17 18.92 -5.45
CA LEU A 25 3.97 18.70 -4.25
C LEU A 25 5.12 19.72 -4.24
N PRO A 26 5.44 20.31 -3.07
CA PRO A 26 6.63 21.13 -2.93
C PRO A 26 7.88 20.30 -3.22
N ASP A 27 8.98 20.95 -3.63
CA ASP A 27 10.25 20.28 -3.89
C ASP A 27 10.90 19.79 -2.59
N LEU A 28 10.48 18.59 -2.17
CA LEU A 28 10.98 17.91 -0.99
C LEU A 28 12.44 17.49 -1.18
N LEU A 29 12.92 17.27 -2.40
CA LEU A 29 14.30 16.88 -2.66
C LEU A 29 15.25 18.03 -2.37
N ALA A 30 14.88 19.25 -2.77
CA ALA A 30 15.62 20.46 -2.40
C ALA A 30 15.64 20.68 -0.88
N ALA A 31 14.50 20.45 -0.20
CA ALA A 31 14.45 20.52 1.26
C ALA A 31 15.30 19.45 1.95
N CYS A 32 15.45 18.27 1.34
CA CYS A 32 16.26 17.17 1.84
C CYS A 32 17.75 17.26 1.47
N ALA A 33 18.16 18.22 0.64
CA ALA A 33 19.55 18.39 0.19
C ALA A 33 20.60 18.50 1.32
N PRO A 34 20.31 19.07 2.51
CA PRO A 34 21.27 19.10 3.63
C PRO A 34 21.55 17.73 4.24
N PHE A 35 20.70 16.72 4.01
CA PHE A 35 20.83 15.40 4.61
C PHE A 35 21.54 14.46 3.64
N GLU A 36 22.66 13.88 4.10
CA GLU A 36 23.37 12.86 3.34
C GLU A 36 22.56 11.55 3.37
N LEU A 37 21.80 11.27 2.30
CA LEU A 37 21.10 10.01 2.15
C LEU A 37 22.11 8.87 1.93
N ARG A 38 22.38 8.12 3.00
CA ARG A 38 23.17 6.90 2.95
C ARG A 38 22.25 5.70 2.82
N THR A 39 22.67 4.73 2.01
CA THR A 39 22.00 3.42 1.92
C THR A 39 22.99 2.33 2.26
N ASN A 40 22.50 1.31 2.96
CA ASN A 40 23.31 0.17 3.31
C ASN A 40 23.74 -0.61 2.04
N ARG A 41 25.03 -0.97 1.94
CA ARG A 41 25.59 -1.74 0.81
C ARG A 41 24.88 -3.09 0.58
N HIS A 42 24.27 -3.65 1.62
CA HIS A 42 23.56 -4.93 1.56
C HIS A 42 22.10 -4.80 1.10
N CYS A 43 21.62 -3.60 0.79
CA CYS A 43 20.23 -3.29 0.40
C CYS A 43 19.64 -4.28 -0.58
N LYS A 44 20.31 -4.53 -1.71
CA LYS A 44 19.76 -5.35 -2.80
C LYS A 44 19.65 -6.82 -2.40
N VAL A 45 20.67 -7.34 -1.73
CA VAL A 45 20.72 -8.74 -1.27
C VAL A 45 19.65 -8.99 -0.22
N ILE A 46 19.53 -8.09 0.76
CA ILE A 46 18.53 -8.19 1.83
C ILE A 46 17.11 -8.02 1.30
N SER A 47 16.88 -7.07 0.38
CA SER A 47 15.56 -6.90 -0.24
C SER A 47 15.08 -8.18 -0.93
N GLN A 48 15.97 -8.86 -1.67
CA GLN A 48 15.64 -10.11 -2.35
C GLN A 48 15.46 -11.28 -1.37
N ALA A 49 16.28 -11.34 -0.32
CA ALA A 49 16.16 -12.36 0.71
C ALA A 49 14.83 -12.23 1.47
N SER A 50 14.45 -11.00 1.83
CA SER A 50 13.20 -10.70 2.52
C SER A 50 11.97 -10.95 1.64
N GLU A 51 12.01 -10.59 0.34
CA GLU A 51 10.94 -10.92 -0.61
C GLU A 51 10.72 -12.43 -0.70
N ARG A 52 11.81 -13.23 -0.73
CA ARG A 52 11.72 -14.70 -0.74
C ARG A 52 11.17 -15.24 0.57
N TRP A 53 11.70 -14.77 1.70
CA TRP A 53 11.25 -15.19 3.03
C TRP A 53 9.74 -14.93 3.22
N LEU A 54 9.27 -13.78 2.75
CA LEU A 54 7.87 -13.41 2.85
C LEU A 54 6.96 -14.20 1.91
N HIS A 55 7.45 -14.54 0.72
CA HIS A 55 6.77 -15.45 -0.19
C HIS A 55 6.65 -16.86 0.43
N ASP A 56 7.73 -17.35 1.04
CA ASP A 56 7.79 -18.68 1.65
C ASP A 56 6.96 -18.77 2.94
N SER A 57 6.81 -17.68 3.69
CA SER A 57 6.02 -17.65 4.92
C SER A 57 4.51 -17.76 4.70
N ARG A 58 4.04 -17.80 3.44
CA ARG A 58 2.61 -17.88 3.05
C ARG A 58 1.73 -16.77 3.63
N VAL A 59 2.34 -15.72 4.17
CA VAL A 59 1.64 -14.53 4.67
C VAL A 59 1.09 -13.70 3.50
N MET A 60 1.58 -13.92 2.28
CA MET A 60 1.16 -13.15 1.10
C MET A 60 -0.33 -13.28 0.73
N LEU A 61 -1.01 -12.14 0.68
CA LEU A 61 -2.21 -11.95 -0.15
C LEU A 61 -1.76 -11.64 -1.60
N PRO A 62 -2.45 -12.16 -2.65
CA PRO A 62 -2.12 -11.91 -4.05
C PRO A 62 -2.17 -10.43 -4.48
N SER A 63 -2.84 -9.60 -3.68
CA SER A 63 -3.12 -8.20 -3.99
C SER A 63 -1.88 -7.28 -3.91
N MET A 64 -0.94 -7.60 -3.01
CA MET A 64 0.11 -6.65 -2.67
C MET A 64 1.32 -6.77 -3.62
N LYS A 65 1.61 -5.69 -4.35
CA LYS A 65 2.80 -5.57 -5.21
C LYS A 65 4.04 -5.31 -4.35
N TRP A 66 4.57 -6.33 -3.68
CA TRP A 66 5.74 -6.23 -2.79
C TRP A 66 6.97 -5.58 -3.42
N ARG A 67 7.19 -5.81 -4.72
CA ARG A 67 8.23 -5.11 -5.50
C ARG A 67 8.09 -3.59 -5.51
N SER A 68 6.86 -3.08 -5.37
CA SER A 68 6.58 -1.64 -5.33
C SER A 68 6.80 -1.05 -3.93
N ALA A 69 6.56 -1.83 -2.87
CA ALA A 69 6.72 -1.38 -1.49
C ALA A 69 8.19 -1.13 -1.09
N LYS A 70 9.17 -1.70 -1.83
CA LYS A 70 10.61 -1.46 -1.66
C LYS A 70 11.07 -1.51 -0.19
N VAL A 71 10.53 -2.45 0.58
CA VAL A 71 10.72 -2.50 2.04
C VAL A 71 12.19 -2.68 2.44
N GLY A 72 12.95 -3.47 1.68
CA GLY A 72 14.39 -3.61 1.93
C GLY A 72 15.21 -2.36 1.59
N LEU A 73 14.73 -1.48 0.70
CA LEU A 73 15.34 -0.16 0.48
C LEU A 73 15.04 0.79 1.64
N LEU A 74 13.80 0.77 2.14
CA LEU A 74 13.41 1.53 3.32
C LEU A 74 14.29 1.12 4.52
N ALA A 75 14.43 -0.18 4.77
CA ALA A 75 15.31 -0.72 5.80
C ALA A 75 16.76 -0.23 5.61
N ALA A 76 17.29 -0.32 4.39
CA ALA A 76 18.66 0.09 4.09
C ALA A 76 18.91 1.61 4.20
N ALA A 77 17.89 2.43 3.95
CA ALA A 77 17.96 3.89 4.10
C ALA A 77 17.84 4.32 5.57
N CYS A 78 16.99 3.64 6.35
CA CYS A 78 16.84 3.91 7.79
C CYS A 78 18.02 3.39 8.61
N TYR A 79 18.68 2.30 8.17
CA TYR A 79 19.77 1.65 8.89
C TYR A 79 21.03 1.46 8.02
N PRO A 80 21.70 2.57 7.63
CA PRO A 80 22.84 2.51 6.72
C PRO A 80 24.08 1.85 7.32
N THR A 81 24.20 1.80 8.66
CA THR A 81 25.34 1.23 9.40
C THR A 81 25.10 -0.18 9.93
N ALA A 82 23.89 -0.73 9.78
CA ALA A 82 23.57 -2.05 10.31
C ALA A 82 24.31 -3.16 9.55
N ASP A 83 24.63 -4.24 10.26
CA ASP A 83 25.21 -5.43 9.64
C ASP A 83 24.18 -6.19 8.80
N ALA A 84 24.65 -6.98 7.84
CA ALA A 84 23.79 -7.76 6.95
C ALA A 84 22.69 -8.59 7.67
N PRO A 85 22.98 -9.40 8.71
CA PRO A 85 21.94 -10.17 9.39
C PRO A 85 20.95 -9.29 10.16
N GLN A 86 21.41 -8.19 10.77
CA GLN A 86 20.54 -7.24 11.47
C GLN A 86 19.59 -6.55 10.50
N LEU A 87 20.12 -6.12 9.35
CA LEU A 87 19.34 -5.50 8.30
C LEU A 87 18.29 -6.47 7.72
N GLY A 88 18.63 -7.76 7.62
CA GLY A 88 17.70 -8.82 7.24
C GLY A 88 16.48 -8.87 8.15
N LEU A 89 16.70 -9.01 9.46
CA LEU A 89 15.63 -9.04 10.45
C LEU A 89 14.78 -7.76 10.41
N ILE A 90 15.42 -6.60 10.28
CA ILE A 90 14.72 -5.31 10.18
C ILE A 90 13.83 -5.27 8.92
N ALA A 91 14.35 -5.74 7.77
CA ALA A 91 13.59 -5.77 6.52
C ALA A 91 12.38 -6.71 6.63
N ASP A 92 12.54 -7.87 7.27
CA ASP A 92 11.45 -8.83 7.48
C ASP A 92 10.37 -8.27 8.41
N VAL A 93 10.77 -7.63 9.52
CA VAL A 93 9.83 -6.98 10.45
C VAL A 93 9.09 -5.83 9.78
N LEU A 94 9.79 -4.97 9.03
CA LEU A 94 9.16 -3.91 8.25
C LEU A 94 8.21 -4.50 7.21
N GLY A 95 8.57 -5.63 6.59
CA GLY A 95 7.72 -6.35 5.65
C GLY A 95 6.41 -6.76 6.30
N LEU A 96 6.46 -7.41 7.47
CA LEU A 96 5.28 -7.76 8.25
C LEU A 96 4.45 -6.54 8.66
N LEU A 97 5.09 -5.43 9.02
CA LEU A 97 4.37 -4.20 9.38
C LEU A 97 3.60 -3.62 8.20
N VAL A 98 4.23 -3.53 7.02
CA VAL A 98 3.55 -3.04 5.81
C VAL A 98 2.42 -4.00 5.42
N TYR A 99 2.62 -5.31 5.57
CA TYR A 99 1.53 -6.28 5.37
C TYR A 99 0.32 -6.04 6.28
N GLN A 100 0.55 -5.82 7.58
CA GLN A 100 -0.53 -5.57 8.52
C GLN A 100 -1.26 -4.25 8.22
N LEU A 101 -0.53 -3.22 7.79
CA LEU A 101 -1.12 -1.95 7.36
C LEU A 101 -1.97 -2.10 6.09
N ASP A 102 -1.48 -2.82 5.10
CA ASP A 102 -2.21 -3.10 3.85
C ASP A 102 -3.49 -3.90 4.12
N ARG A 103 -3.42 -4.91 5.00
CA ARG A 103 -4.60 -5.66 5.43
C ARG A 103 -5.64 -4.80 6.13
N ARG A 104 -5.22 -3.91 7.02
CA ARG A 104 -6.15 -2.97 7.69
C ARG A 104 -6.76 -1.99 6.70
N ALA A 105 -5.98 -1.48 5.75
CA ALA A 105 -6.47 -0.58 4.71
C ALA A 105 -7.49 -1.28 3.80
N LEU A 106 -7.29 -2.56 3.48
CA LEU A 106 -8.24 -3.36 2.71
C LEU A 106 -9.50 -3.69 3.52
N GLY A 107 -9.36 -4.05 4.80
CA GLY A 107 -10.50 -4.32 5.70
C GLY A 107 -11.35 -3.08 5.97
N ALA A 108 -10.74 -1.89 6.03
CA ALA A 108 -11.46 -0.63 6.17
C ALA A 108 -12.28 -0.24 4.92
N LEU A 109 -12.05 -0.90 3.77
CA LEU A 109 -12.86 -0.74 2.56
C LEU A 109 -14.02 -1.75 2.49
N THR A 110 -14.06 -2.73 3.39
CA THR A 110 -15.13 -3.74 3.48
C THR A 110 -16.08 -3.53 4.66
N ASP A 111 -15.85 -2.51 5.49
CA ASP A 111 -16.67 -2.15 6.67
C ASP A 111 -18.00 -1.45 6.31
N ASP A 112 -18.70 -1.92 5.27
CA ASP A 112 -20.10 -1.53 5.02
C ASP A 112 -21.08 -2.72 5.07
N ASP A 113 -20.68 -3.99 5.12
CA ASP A 113 -21.63 -5.11 5.30
C ASP A 113 -20.95 -6.37 5.90
N ASP A 114 -21.68 -7.00 6.83
CA ASP A 114 -21.52 -8.36 7.41
C ASP A 114 -20.86 -8.52 8.80
N ASP A 115 -21.78 -8.47 9.76
CA ASP A 115 -21.92 -9.18 11.05
C ASP A 115 -21.35 -10.62 11.05
N ASP A 116 -20.96 -11.09 12.24
CA ASP A 116 -20.66 -12.48 12.63
C ASP A 116 -19.41 -13.17 12.05
N ASN A 117 -18.33 -13.27 12.85
CA ASN A 117 -17.72 -14.55 13.26
C ASN A 117 -16.51 -14.34 14.21
N ASP A 118 -16.79 -14.04 15.48
CA ASP A 118 -15.83 -14.17 16.57
C ASP A 118 -15.69 -15.64 16.98
N ASP A 119 -14.85 -16.42 16.30
CA ASP A 119 -14.40 -17.73 16.81
C ASP A 119 -13.13 -18.25 16.10
N ILE A 120 -12.03 -17.50 16.21
CA ILE A 120 -10.70 -17.99 15.77
C ILE A 120 -9.58 -17.87 16.80
N PHE A 121 -9.88 -17.36 18.00
CA PHE A 121 -8.92 -17.26 19.11
C PHE A 121 -9.35 -18.01 20.39
N SER A 122 -10.02 -19.14 20.26
CA SER A 122 -10.10 -20.11 21.36
C SER A 122 -8.96 -21.11 21.24
N LEU A 123 -7.85 -20.80 21.93
CA LEU A 123 -6.76 -21.73 22.24
C LEU A 123 -7.10 -22.52 23.50
#